data_AF-A0A937M1R9-F1
#
_entry.id   AF-A0A937M1R9-F1
#
_cell.length_a   1.000
_cell.length_b   1.000
_cell.length_c   1.000
_cell.angle_alpha   90.00
_cell.angle_beta   90.00
_cell.angle_gamma   90.00
#
_symmetry.space_group_name_H-M   'P 1'
#
loop_
_entity.id
_entity.type
_entity.pdbx_description
1 polymer ?
#
loop_
_entity_poly.entity_id
_entity_poly.type
_entity_poly.pdbx_seq_one_letter_code
_entity_poly.pdbx_strand_id
1 'polypeptide(L)'
;MGNNDVFIESEKIEILKDKNEIHFIEKLKIKNEYIVISADSAIYKNDVKIFNISGNLAEIISNSKKSPFAGRAKNIYLYDDNSIELSGDAYFENDGIKFKSSSIKFNQQNGQVLQ
;
A
#
# COMPACT_ATOMS: atom_id res chain seq x y z
N MET A 1 6.95 18.90 0.40
CA MET A 1 6.99 17.49 0.86
C MET A 1 6.50 17.50 2.29
N GLY A 2 5.25 17.11 2.53
CA GLY A 2 4.71 16.99 3.88
C GLY A 2 5.36 15.78 4.56
N ASN A 3 5.86 15.97 5.77
CA ASN A 3 6.54 14.95 6.56
C ASN A 3 5.50 13.95 7.08
N ASN A 4 5.07 13.02 6.22
CA ASN A 4 4.13 11.99 6.59
C ASN A 4 4.89 10.73 6.94
N ASP A 5 5.24 10.64 8.22
CA ASP A 5 5.86 9.45 8.78
C ASP A 5 5.01 8.22 8.41
N VAL A 6 5.63 7.25 7.74
CA VAL A 6 5.03 5.95 7.46
C VAL A 6 5.38 5.06 8.64
N PHE A 7 4.37 4.60 9.36
CA PHE A 7 4.51 3.70 10.49
C PHE A 7 4.15 2.27 10.07
N ILE A 8 4.97 1.31 10.47
CA ILE A 8 4.88 -0.09 10.03
C ILE A 8 5.00 -1.00 11.24
N GLU A 9 4.02 -1.89 11.39
CA GLU A 9 4.00 -2.96 12.39
C GLU A 9 3.97 -4.32 11.66
N SER A 10 4.70 -5.29 12.19
CA SER A 10 4.67 -6.70 11.79
C SER A 10 5.12 -7.57 12.96
N GLU A 11 4.91 -8.89 12.90
CA GLU A 11 5.37 -9.79 13.95
C GLU A 11 6.90 -9.89 13.99
N LYS A 12 7.53 -9.85 12.80
CA LYS A 12 8.98 -9.89 12.66
C LYS A 12 9.47 -8.86 11.64
N ILE A 13 10.63 -8.30 11.91
CA ILE A 13 11.34 -7.37 11.01
C ILE A 13 12.76 -7.91 10.80
N GLU A 14 13.17 -8.04 9.54
CA GLU A 14 14.54 -8.40 9.15
C GLU A 14 15.16 -7.28 8.30
N ILE A 15 16.38 -6.87 8.64
CA ILE A 15 17.11 -5.84 7.90
C ILE A 15 18.26 -6.51 7.14
N LEU A 16 18.14 -6.57 5.82
CA LEU A 16 19.11 -7.20 4.92
C LEU A 16 19.97 -6.12 4.24
N LYS A 17 21.03 -5.71 4.94
CA LYS A 17 21.89 -4.59 4.51
C LYS A 17 22.60 -4.85 3.18
N ASP A 18 22.99 -6.10 2.93
CA ASP A 18 23.61 -6.56 1.68
C ASP A 18 22.68 -6.42 0.47
N LYS A 19 21.37 -6.53 0.69
CA LYS A 19 20.34 -6.37 -0.34
C LYS A 19 19.72 -4.98 -0.38
N ASN A 20 20.05 -4.12 0.58
CA ASN A 20 19.41 -2.82 0.78
C ASN A 20 17.87 -2.94 0.93
N GLU A 21 17.43 -3.97 1.66
CA GLU A 21 16.02 -4.30 1.88
C GLU A 21 15.67 -4.39 3.37
N ILE A 22 14.41 -4.07 3.69
CA ILE A 22 13.81 -4.35 5.00
C ILE A 22 12.58 -5.23 4.76
N HIS A 23 12.53 -6.38 5.42
CA HIS A 23 11.47 -7.37 5.30
C HIS A 23 10.59 -7.32 6.54
N PHE A 24 9.29 -7.15 6.33
CA PHE A 24 8.24 -7.15 7.34
C PHE A 24 7.42 -8.41 7.16
N ILE A 25 7.41 -9.27 8.17
CA ILE A 25 6.91 -10.64 8.06
C ILE A 25 5.79 -10.83 9.07
N GLU A 26 4.67 -11.35 8.56
CA GLU A 26 3.43 -11.68 9.28
C GLU A 26 2.70 -10.49 9.91
N LYS A 27 1.37 -10.50 9.79
CA LYS A 27 0.45 -9.49 10.36
C LYS A 27 0.87 -8.05 10.05
N LEU A 28 1.23 -7.79 8.79
CA LEU A 28 1.66 -6.47 8.36
C LEU A 28 0.53 -5.46 8.54
N LYS A 29 0.87 -4.33 9.16
CA LYS A 29 0.06 -3.13 9.18
C LYS A 29 0.91 -1.92 8.83
N ILE A 30 0.55 -1.21 7.77
CA ILE A 30 1.19 0.06 7.37
C ILE A 30 0.18 1.19 7.56
N LYS A 31 0.60 2.30 8.14
CA LYS A 31 -0.25 3.47 8.35
C LYS A 31 0.52 4.76 8.10
N ASN A 32 -0.13 5.70 7.44
CA ASN A 32 0.26 7.11 7.44
C ASN A 32 -1.00 7.97 7.65
N GLU A 33 -0.93 9.28 7.39
CA GLU A 33 -2.10 10.15 7.55
C GLU A 33 -3.24 9.85 6.56
N TYR A 34 -2.94 9.28 5.39
CA TYR A 34 -3.93 9.07 4.32
C TYR A 34 -4.54 7.69 4.31
N ILE A 35 -3.78 6.66 4.69
CA ILE A 35 -4.16 5.27 4.47
C ILE A 35 -3.79 4.36 5.65
N VAL A 36 -4.48 3.22 5.69
CA VAL A 36 -4.11 2.03 6.45
C VAL A 36 -4.07 0.86 5.47
N ILE A 37 -3.02 0.04 5.55
CA ILE A 37 -2.87 -1.20 4.79
C ILE A 37 -2.72 -2.36 5.76
N SER A 38 -3.41 -3.46 5.47
CA SER A 38 -3.27 -4.73 6.18
C SER A 38 -2.94 -5.84 5.17
N ALA A 39 -1.90 -6.63 5.44
CA ALA A 39 -1.47 -7.73 4.57
C ALA A 39 -0.66 -8.80 5.33
N ASP A 40 -0.11 -9.77 4.61
CA ASP A 40 0.71 -10.83 5.22
C ASP A 40 2.16 -10.37 5.41
N SER A 41 2.73 -9.67 4.42
CA SER A 41 4.14 -9.24 4.46
C SER A 41 4.43 -8.06 3.55
N ALA A 42 5.58 -7.42 3.76
CA ALA A 42 6.13 -6.42 2.85
C ALA A 42 7.64 -6.49 2.74
N ILE A 43 8.15 -6.10 1.58
CA ILE A 43 9.58 -5.84 1.34
C ILE A 43 9.71 -4.37 0.97
N TYR A 44 10.43 -3.60 1.80
CA TYR A 44 10.87 -2.27 1.45
C TYR A 44 12.21 -2.34 0.72
N LYS A 45 12.24 -1.86 -0.52
CA LYS A 45 13.45 -1.74 -1.33
C LYS A 45 13.97 -0.31 -1.25
N ASN A 46 15.08 -0.11 -0.56
CA ASN A 46 15.55 1.22 -0.19
C ASN A 46 16.25 1.97 -1.35
N ASP A 47 16.71 1.25 -2.38
CA ASP A 47 17.31 1.81 -3.59
C ASP A 47 16.29 2.55 -4.46
N VAL A 48 15.10 1.97 -4.61
CA VAL A 48 13.99 2.54 -5.40
C VAL A 48 12.90 3.17 -4.55
N LYS A 49 12.99 3.05 -3.21
CA LYS A 49 12.02 3.56 -2.23
C LYS A 49 10.59 3.07 -2.47
N ILE A 50 10.44 1.76 -2.72
CA ILE A 50 9.14 1.12 -2.96
C ILE A 50 8.88 0.07 -1.89
N PHE A 51 7.65 0.06 -1.36
CA PHE A 51 7.13 -1.08 -0.61
C PHE A 51 6.41 -2.03 -1.56
N ASN A 52 6.87 -3.28 -1.60
CA ASN A 52 6.16 -4.38 -2.23
C ASN A 52 5.41 -5.13 -1.13
N ILE A 53 4.10 -4.95 -1.07
CA ILE A 53 3.23 -5.55 -0.06
C ILE A 53 2.49 -6.70 -0.71
N SER A 54 2.43 -7.84 -0.01
CA SER A 54 1.83 -9.05 -0.52
C SER A 54 0.99 -9.72 0.56
N GLY A 55 -0.11 -10.34 0.14
CA GLY A 55 -0.92 -11.14 1.04
C GLY A 55 -2.09 -11.80 0.34
N ASN A 56 -2.70 -12.78 1.01
CA ASN A 56 -3.93 -13.39 0.55
C ASN A 56 -5.12 -12.45 0.80
N LEU A 57 -5.30 -11.49 -0.12
CA LEU A 57 -6.19 -10.31 -0.05
C LEU A 57 -5.61 -9.16 0.80
N ALA A 58 -4.47 -8.62 0.38
CA ALA A 58 -3.98 -7.37 0.94
C ALA A 58 -5.04 -6.27 0.76
N GLU A 59 -5.31 -5.52 1.83
CA GLU A 59 -6.37 -4.51 1.89
C GLU A 59 -5.77 -3.13 2.15
N ILE A 60 -6.31 -2.13 1.48
CA ILE A 60 -6.02 -0.71 1.71
C ILE A 60 -7.31 0.04 1.96
N ILE A 61 -7.30 0.94 2.95
CA ILE A 61 -8.44 1.80 3.29
C ILE A 61 -7.92 3.22 3.51
N SER A 62 -8.64 4.21 2.98
CA SER A 62 -8.35 5.62 3.24
C SER A 62 -8.76 6.04 4.66
N ASN A 63 -8.00 6.93 5.29
CA ASN A 63 -8.37 7.63 6.51
C ASN A 63 -9.27 8.86 6.24
N SER A 64 -9.37 9.30 4.98
CA SER A 64 -10.13 10.50 4.59
C SER A 64 -11.64 10.26 4.69
N LYS A 65 -12.34 11.15 5.42
CA LYS A 65 -13.81 11.20 5.40
C LYS A 65 -14.38 11.92 4.17
N LYS A 66 -13.57 12.73 3.49
CA LYS A 66 -14.02 13.55 2.35
C LYS A 66 -13.96 12.81 1.02
N SER A 67 -13.00 11.90 0.88
CA SER A 67 -12.78 11.10 -0.32
C SER A 67 -12.47 9.68 0.13
N PRO A 68 -13.49 8.95 0.64
CA PRO A 68 -13.29 7.60 1.13
C PRO A 68 -13.04 6.65 -0.04
N PHE A 69 -11.99 5.84 0.09
CA PHE A 69 -11.73 4.75 -0.83
C PHE A 69 -11.26 3.50 -0.10
N ALA A 70 -11.45 2.35 -0.72
CA ALA A 70 -10.95 1.07 -0.25
C ALA A 70 -10.51 0.21 -1.44
N GLY A 71 -9.53 -0.66 -1.23
CA GLY A 71 -9.00 -1.51 -2.27
C GLY A 71 -8.50 -2.84 -1.75
N ARG A 72 -8.47 -3.84 -2.63
CA ARG A 72 -7.92 -5.16 -2.36
C ARG A 72 -7.18 -5.69 -3.56
N ALA A 73 -6.08 -6.39 -3.34
CA ALA A 73 -5.32 -7.05 -4.39
C ALA A 73 -4.40 -8.13 -3.81
N LYS A 74 -3.82 -8.94 -4.69
CA LYS A 74 -2.72 -9.85 -4.32
C LYS A 74 -1.47 -9.09 -3.90
N ASN A 75 -1.15 -8.01 -4.62
CA ASN A 75 -0.01 -7.15 -4.34
C ASN A 75 -0.45 -5.68 -4.26
N ILE A 76 0.19 -4.93 -3.37
CA ILE A 76 0.09 -3.48 -3.28
C ILE A 76 1.50 -2.89 -3.38
N TYR A 77 1.69 -1.95 -4.29
CA TYR A 77 2.93 -1.20 -4.44
C TYR A 77 2.74 0.21 -3.92
N LEU A 78 3.56 0.62 -2.95
CA LEU A 78 3.58 1.98 -2.42
C LEU A 78 4.85 2.68 -2.89
N TYR A 79 4.66 3.75 -3.66
CA TYR A 79 5.74 4.56 -4.24
C TYR A 79 6.00 5.81 -3.39
N ASP A 80 7.19 6.40 -3.54
CA ASP A 80 7.59 7.61 -2.82
C ASP A 80 6.91 8.90 -3.36
N ASP A 81 6.28 8.82 -4.53
CA ASP A 81 5.55 9.90 -5.19
C ASP A 81 4.06 10.03 -4.77
N ASN A 82 3.66 9.32 -3.71
CA ASN A 82 2.28 9.18 -3.22
C ASN A 82 1.35 8.34 -4.11
N SER A 83 1.86 7.71 -5.17
CA SER A 83 1.06 6.75 -5.94
C SER A 83 1.04 5.37 -5.26
N ILE A 84 -0.05 4.66 -5.50
CA ILE A 84 -0.28 3.28 -5.08
C ILE A 84 -0.73 2.49 -6.29
N GLU A 85 -0.23 1.28 -6.45
CA GLU A 85 -0.72 0.32 -7.45
C GLU A 85 -1.24 -0.95 -6.77
N LEU A 86 -2.49 -1.31 -7.07
CA LEU A 86 -3.09 -2.60 -6.76
C LEU A 86 -2.90 -3.53 -7.94
N SER A 87 -2.36 -4.73 -7.73
CA SER A 87 -2.05 -5.66 -8.81
C SER A 87 -2.35 -7.13 -8.47
N GLY A 88 -2.85 -7.87 -9.46
CA GLY A 88 -3.28 -9.25 -9.32
C GLY A 88 -4.66 -9.32 -8.66
N ASP A 89 -5.70 -9.26 -9.50
CA ASP A 89 -7.11 -9.20 -9.11
C ASP A 89 -7.47 -7.94 -8.30
N ALA A 90 -7.00 -6.79 -8.79
CA ALA A 90 -7.24 -5.49 -8.17
C ALA A 90 -8.73 -5.17 -8.15
N TYR A 91 -9.25 -4.93 -6.94
CA TYR A 91 -10.56 -4.37 -6.65
C TYR A 91 -10.36 -3.00 -6.01
N PHE A 92 -11.12 -2.01 -6.46
CA PHE A 92 -11.11 -0.68 -5.86
C PHE A 92 -12.53 -0.12 -5.78
N GLU A 93 -12.79 0.58 -4.69
CA GLU A 93 -14.02 1.30 -4.41
C GLU A 93 -13.67 2.74 -4.11
N ASN A 94 -14.26 3.67 -4.86
CA ASN A 94 -14.08 5.10 -4.67
C ASN A 94 -15.42 5.80 -4.93
N ASP A 95 -15.86 6.65 -3.98
CA ASP A 95 -17.13 7.37 -4.02
C ASP A 95 -18.34 6.46 -4.33
N GLY A 96 -18.34 5.25 -3.76
CA GLY A 96 -19.41 4.26 -3.92
C GLY A 96 -19.42 3.51 -5.26
N ILE A 97 -18.50 3.82 -6.17
CA ILE A 97 -18.31 3.09 -7.43
C ILE A 97 -17.26 2.00 -7.23
N LYS A 98 -17.58 0.78 -7.70
CA LYS A 98 -16.74 -0.42 -7.53
C LYS A 98 -16.23 -0.88 -8.88
N PHE A 99 -14.94 -1.14 -8.99
CA PHE A 99 -14.32 -1.60 -10.23
C PHE A 99 -13.25 -2.66 -9.97
N LYS A 100 -13.01 -3.45 -11.01
CA LYS A 100 -12.01 -4.52 -11.02
C LYS A 100 -11.12 -4.38 -12.25
N SER A 101 -9.85 -4.68 -12.10
CA SER A 101 -8.86 -4.69 -13.17
C SER A 101 -7.73 -5.65 -12.82
N SER A 102 -6.85 -5.96 -13.78
CA SER A 102 -5.59 -6.64 -13.49
C SER A 102 -4.66 -5.75 -12.66
N SER A 103 -4.69 -4.43 -12.91
CA SER A 103 -3.97 -3.40 -12.16
C SER A 103 -4.79 -2.10 -12.07
N ILE A 104 -4.67 -1.39 -10.94
CA ILE A 104 -5.27 -0.07 -10.70
C ILE A 104 -4.24 0.80 -9.98
N LYS A 105 -3.85 1.92 -10.60
CA LYS A 105 -2.96 2.92 -10.00
C LYS A 105 -3.75 4.15 -9.54
N PHE A 106 -3.50 4.65 -8.34
CA PHE A 106 -4.18 5.84 -7.80
C PHE A 106 -3.30 6.62 -6.83
N ASN A 107 -3.69 7.85 -6.52
CA ASN A 107 -3.02 8.68 -5.52
C ASN A 107 -3.54 8.38 -4.11
N GLN A 108 -2.63 8.16 -3.15
CA GLN A 108 -3.00 7.77 -1.78
C GLN A 108 -3.76 8.85 -1.00
N GLN A 109 -3.59 10.13 -1.35
CA GLN A 109 -4.17 11.25 -0.59
C GLN A 109 -5.66 11.43 -0.88
N ASN A 110 -6.06 11.18 -2.13
CA ASN A 110 -7.41 11.53 -2.62
C ASN A 110 -8.11 10.39 -3.39
N GLY A 111 -7.46 9.24 -3.61
CA GLY A 111 -8.03 8.11 -4.33
C GLY A 111 -8.19 8.33 -5.84
N GLN A 112 -7.68 9.44 -6.39
CA GLN A 112 -7.76 9.73 -7.82
C GLN A 112 -7.02 8.66 -8.62
N VAL A 113 -7.74 7.96 -9.49
CA VAL A 113 -7.16 6.97 -10.41
C VAL A 113 -6.24 7.68 -11.39
N LEU A 114 -5.06 7.11 -11.58
CA LEU A 114 -3.99 7.61 -12.45
C LEU A 114 -3.98 6.80 -13.76
N GLN A 115 -3.57 7.43 -14.86
CA GLN A 115 -3.34 6.77 -16.15
C GLN A 115 -1.96 6.10 -16.19
#